data_AF-A0A961PE20-F1
#
_entry.id   AF-A0A961PE20-F1
#
_cell.length_a   1.000
_cell.length_b   1.000
_cell.length_c   1.000
_cell.angle_alpha   90.00
_cell.angle_beta   90.00
_cell.angle_gamma   90.00
#
_symmetry.space_group_name_H-M   'P 1'
#
loop_
_entity.id
_entity.type
_entity.pdbx_description
1 polymer ?
#
loop_
_entity_poly.entity_id
_entity_poly.type
_entity_poly.pdbx_seq_one_letter_code
_entity_poly.pdbx_strand_id
1 'polypeptide(L)'
;MTPSTSVSAYDEISINTLGLPFVALILLVVLPLSVAAGFASGRHRRQRLLAAGGAVDVVVGEMAMNAFLALLGLLLAFTFGNSLAVSLSIKAATTDEASALGTAFLRADYLAEPGRTELQRALLEYGRTRVVPKHAPIDSEEKLNAFLETTLTAQARLWPLTLEATRDPTPPPIQTFVAGAMNAVLDAHLYRVSSFSVPVSAFTQAMVLAAAATALFLVGNRAGMLGQSLTWRAYAFAFFLSAIMYTIIDLRRGNAGFILADDSTLRATILDMEQALADRQ
;
A
#
# COMPACT_ATOMS: atom_id res chain seq x y z
N MET A 1 29.80 -3.94 16.39
CA MET A 1 28.51 -4.57 16.05
C MET A 1 27.45 -3.80 16.82
N THR A 2 26.74 -2.89 16.15
CA THR A 2 25.57 -2.23 16.75
C THR A 2 24.56 -3.33 17.08
N PRO A 3 23.91 -3.31 18.27
CA PRO A 3 22.89 -4.29 18.58
C PRO A 3 21.79 -4.15 17.53
N SER A 4 21.59 -5.19 16.73
CA SER A 4 20.45 -5.29 15.83
C SER A 4 19.19 -5.28 16.69
N THR A 5 18.55 -4.13 16.82
CA THR A 5 17.21 -4.05 17.40
C THR A 5 16.29 -4.95 16.60
N SER A 6 15.28 -5.58 17.20
CA SER A 6 14.29 -6.37 16.45
C SER A 6 13.67 -5.60 15.27
N VAL A 7 13.65 -4.27 15.35
CA VAL A 7 13.28 -3.34 14.28
C VAL A 7 14.18 -3.46 13.04
N SER A 8 15.49 -3.70 13.17
CA SER A 8 16.42 -3.76 12.04
C SER A 8 16.20 -4.99 11.15
N ALA A 9 15.49 -6.01 11.65
CA ALA A 9 15.03 -7.13 10.83
C ALA A 9 13.94 -6.72 9.81
N TYR A 10 13.35 -5.54 9.99
CA TYR A 10 12.34 -4.96 9.11
C TYR A 10 12.90 -3.86 8.20
N ASP A 11 14.21 -3.58 8.22
CA ASP A 11 14.84 -2.54 7.39
C ASP A 11 14.72 -2.83 5.88
N GLU A 12 14.57 -4.11 5.49
CA GLU A 12 14.34 -4.51 4.10
C GLU A 12 12.90 -4.25 3.61
N ILE A 13 11.98 -3.86 4.51
CA ILE A 13 10.62 -3.47 4.14
C ILE A 13 10.67 -2.08 3.52
N SER A 14 10.87 -2.05 2.20
CA SER A 14 10.94 -0.80 1.45
C SER A 14 9.60 -0.06 1.51
N ILE A 15 9.50 1.00 2.29
CA ILE A 15 8.41 1.96 2.17
C ILE A 15 8.66 2.87 0.96
N ASN A 16 7.60 3.19 0.23
CA ASN A 16 7.72 4.05 -0.95
C ASN A 16 7.90 5.52 -0.50
N THR A 17 9.13 6.01 -0.53
CA THR A 17 9.54 7.32 0.03
C THR A 17 9.02 8.53 -0.76
N LEU A 18 8.62 8.37 -2.01
CA LEU A 18 8.05 9.48 -2.79
C LEU A 18 6.65 9.79 -2.29
N GLY A 19 6.40 10.98 -1.73
CA GLY A 19 5.06 11.39 -1.30
C GLY A 19 4.03 11.37 -2.44
N LEU A 20 2.78 11.01 -2.15
CA LEU A 20 1.69 10.99 -3.13
C LEU A 20 1.50 12.33 -3.88
N PRO A 21 1.61 13.51 -3.24
CA PRO A 21 1.55 14.79 -3.94
C PRO A 21 2.67 14.96 -4.97
N PHE A 22 3.87 14.45 -4.66
CA PHE A 22 5.01 14.50 -5.58
C PHE A 22 4.81 13.56 -6.78
N VAL A 23 4.26 12.37 -6.54
CA VAL A 23 3.86 11.45 -7.61
C VAL A 23 2.78 12.10 -8.51
N ALA A 24 1.77 12.73 -7.92
CA ALA A 24 0.75 13.46 -8.67
C ALA A 24 1.36 14.56 -9.54
N LEU A 25 2.31 15.34 -8.99
CA LEU A 25 3.02 16.37 -9.72
C LEU A 25 3.81 15.78 -10.89
N ILE A 26 4.57 14.70 -10.67
CA ILE A 26 5.28 14.00 -11.75
C ILE A 26 4.31 13.59 -12.85
N LEU A 27 3.19 12.94 -12.52
CA LEU A 27 2.22 12.48 -13.52
C LEU A 27 1.54 13.64 -14.25
N LEU A 28 1.21 14.73 -13.56
CA LEU A 28 0.56 15.92 -14.13
C LEU A 28 1.51 16.77 -14.98
N VAL A 29 2.82 16.63 -14.81
CA VAL A 29 3.83 17.36 -15.60
C VAL A 29 4.35 16.50 -16.74
N VAL A 30 4.84 15.28 -16.45
CA VAL A 30 5.52 14.42 -17.43
C VAL A 30 4.60 13.98 -18.55
N LEU A 31 3.35 13.61 -18.25
CA LEU A 31 2.41 13.11 -19.25
C LEU A 31 1.99 14.20 -20.25
N PRO A 32 1.55 15.41 -19.83
CA PRO A 32 1.31 16.52 -20.76
C PRO A 32 2.56 16.98 -21.52
N LEU A 33 3.73 17.00 -20.87
CA LEU A 33 4.99 17.33 -21.55
C LEU A 33 5.34 16.32 -22.63
N SER A 34 5.05 15.04 -22.43
CA SER A 34 5.27 14.00 -23.44
C SER A 34 4.40 14.23 -24.68
N VAL A 35 3.14 14.66 -24.50
CA VAL A 35 2.27 15.08 -25.62
C VAL A 35 2.88 16.27 -26.37
N ALA A 36 3.31 17.32 -25.65
CA ALA A 36 3.89 18.52 -26.25
C ALA A 36 5.22 18.23 -26.98
N ALA A 37 6.09 17.41 -26.38
CA ALA A 37 7.35 16.98 -26.97
C ALA A 37 7.13 16.12 -28.22
N GLY A 38 6.16 15.21 -28.16
CA GLY A 38 5.69 14.44 -29.30
C GLY A 38 5.28 15.35 -30.44
N PHE A 39 4.41 16.31 -30.15
CA PHE A 39 3.91 17.28 -31.12
C PHE A 39 5.02 18.12 -31.75
N ALA A 40 5.92 18.69 -30.96
CA ALA A 40 7.06 19.46 -31.45
C ALA A 40 7.97 18.62 -32.34
N SER A 41 8.27 17.38 -31.92
CA SER A 41 9.06 16.42 -32.70
C SER A 41 8.41 16.08 -34.05
N GLY A 42 7.09 15.82 -34.04
CA GLY A 42 6.33 15.52 -35.25
C GLY A 42 6.28 16.71 -36.22
N ARG A 43 6.04 17.91 -35.70
CA ARG A 43 6.02 19.15 -36.49
C ARG A 43 7.38 19.44 -37.14
N HIS A 44 8.47 19.28 -36.39
CA HIS A 44 9.83 19.47 -36.88
C HIS A 44 10.19 18.46 -37.98
N ARG A 45 9.85 17.17 -37.76
CA ARG A 45 10.06 16.11 -38.76
C ARG A 45 9.28 16.39 -40.05
N ARG A 46 8.00 16.79 -39.94
CA ARG A 46 7.16 17.19 -41.07
C ARG A 46 7.78 18.34 -41.86
N GLN A 47 8.22 19.40 -41.20
CA GLN A 47 8.84 20.56 -41.86
C GLN A 47 10.10 20.16 -42.64
N ARG A 48 10.95 19.30 -42.07
CA ARG A 48 12.13 18.77 -42.75
C ARG A 48 11.80 17.92 -43.97
N LEU A 49 10.81 17.03 -43.86
CA LEU A 49 10.39 16.17 -44.97
C LEU A 49 9.83 16.99 -46.14
N LEU A 50 8.97 17.97 -45.84
CA LEU A 50 8.41 18.86 -46.85
C LEU A 50 9.49 19.74 -47.51
N ALA A 51 10.46 20.24 -46.73
CA ALA A 51 11.59 21.01 -47.26
C ALA A 51 12.49 20.17 -48.19
N ALA A 52 12.58 18.86 -47.96
CA ALA A 52 13.31 17.92 -48.79
C ALA A 52 12.50 17.38 -49.99
N GLY A 53 11.26 17.85 -50.20
CA GLY A 53 10.37 17.35 -51.25
C GLY A 53 9.82 15.93 -51.03
N GLY A 54 9.96 15.38 -49.82
CA GLY A 54 9.48 14.05 -49.47
C GLY A 54 7.99 14.01 -49.12
N ALA A 55 7.38 12.83 -49.27
CA ALA A 55 6.02 12.57 -48.81
C ALA A 55 5.98 12.29 -47.30
N VAL A 56 4.89 12.68 -46.66
CA VAL A 56 4.64 12.41 -45.24
C VAL A 56 3.83 11.13 -45.13
N ASP A 57 4.49 10.01 -44.83
CA ASP A 57 3.83 8.75 -44.49
C ASP A 57 3.61 8.66 -42.98
N VAL A 58 2.38 8.39 -42.57
CA VAL A 58 1.94 8.34 -41.16
C VAL A 58 1.34 6.98 -40.80
N VAL A 59 1.22 6.05 -41.76
CA VAL A 59 0.51 4.77 -41.57
C VAL A 59 1.22 3.90 -40.55
N VAL A 60 2.55 3.76 -40.67
CA VAL A 60 3.37 2.99 -39.71
C VAL A 60 3.31 3.62 -38.31
N GLY A 61 3.28 4.95 -38.23
CA GLY A 61 3.17 5.67 -36.96
C GLY A 61 1.81 5.48 -36.28
N GLU A 62 0.73 5.36 -37.05
CA GLU A 62 -0.63 5.13 -36.54
C GLU A 62 -0.81 3.70 -36.01
N MET A 63 -0.29 2.69 -36.71
CA MET A 63 -0.29 1.31 -36.22
C MET A 63 0.50 1.17 -34.91
N ALA A 64 1.70 1.76 -34.85
CA ALA A 64 2.52 1.75 -33.64
C ALA A 64 1.80 2.46 -32.48
N MET A 65 1.24 3.65 -32.71
CA MET A 65 0.48 4.39 -31.69
C MET A 65 -0.66 3.54 -31.10
N ASN A 66 -1.47 2.92 -31.96
CA ASN A 66 -2.60 2.09 -31.51
C ASN A 66 -2.12 0.86 -30.74
N ALA A 67 -1.02 0.21 -31.16
CA ALA A 67 -0.43 -0.91 -30.44
C ALA A 67 0.09 -0.50 -29.05
N PHE A 68 0.78 0.64 -28.94
CA PHE A 68 1.25 1.17 -27.64
C PHE A 68 0.10 1.56 -26.72
N LEU A 69 -0.98 2.16 -27.25
CA LEU A 69 -2.17 2.48 -26.46
C LEU A 69 -2.88 1.23 -25.96
N ALA A 70 -3.00 0.19 -26.80
CA ALA A 70 -3.57 -1.10 -26.41
C ALA A 70 -2.73 -1.78 -25.32
N LEU A 71 -1.40 -1.82 -25.49
CA LEU A 71 -0.47 -2.36 -24.50
C LEU A 71 -0.54 -1.57 -23.18
N LEU A 72 -0.62 -0.24 -23.25
CA LEU A 72 -0.79 0.60 -22.08
C LEU A 72 -2.10 0.27 -21.34
N GLY A 73 -3.22 0.13 -22.06
CA GLY A 73 -4.49 -0.27 -21.46
C GLY A 73 -4.39 -1.60 -20.71
N LEU A 74 -3.73 -2.60 -21.32
CA LEU A 74 -3.50 -3.90 -20.70
C LEU A 74 -2.60 -3.81 -19.46
N LEU A 75 -1.50 -3.05 -19.53
CA LEU A 75 -0.60 -2.82 -18.41
C LEU A 75 -1.32 -2.14 -17.24
N LEU A 76 -2.16 -1.14 -17.51
CA LEU A 76 -2.95 -0.47 -16.47
C LEU A 76 -3.96 -1.42 -15.84
N ALA A 77 -4.64 -2.26 -16.63
CA ALA A 77 -5.59 -3.24 -16.11
C ALA A 77 -4.92 -4.22 -15.13
N PHE A 78 -3.77 -4.79 -15.50
CA PHE A 78 -3.02 -5.68 -14.62
C PHE A 78 -2.44 -4.96 -13.39
N THR A 79 -1.97 -3.73 -13.55
CA THR A 79 -1.43 -2.94 -12.43
C THR A 79 -2.54 -2.56 -11.43
N PHE A 80 -3.73 -2.20 -11.93
CA PHE A 80 -4.90 -1.97 -11.10
C PHE A 80 -5.34 -3.24 -10.37
N GLY A 81 -5.44 -4.38 -11.07
CA GLY A 81 -5.79 -5.67 -10.47
C GLY A 81 -4.82 -6.09 -9.36
N ASN A 82 -3.51 -5.93 -9.58
CA ASN A 82 -2.50 -6.18 -8.56
C ASN A 82 -2.66 -5.23 -7.35
N SER A 83 -2.90 -3.95 -7.60
CA SER A 83 -3.08 -2.96 -6.53
C SER A 83 -4.32 -3.25 -5.68
N LEU A 84 -5.40 -3.70 -6.31
CA LEU A 84 -6.60 -4.16 -5.63
C LEU A 84 -6.34 -5.42 -4.79
N ALA A 85 -5.62 -6.40 -5.32
CA ALA A 85 -5.26 -7.62 -4.58
C ALA A 85 -4.45 -7.31 -3.32
N VAL A 86 -3.47 -6.39 -3.41
CA VAL A 86 -2.70 -5.91 -2.26
C VAL A 86 -3.61 -5.23 -1.24
N SER A 87 -4.50 -4.34 -1.67
CA SER A 87 -5.45 -3.65 -0.78
C SER A 87 -6.35 -4.64 -0.03
N LEU A 88 -6.89 -5.65 -0.72
CA LEU A 88 -7.69 -6.71 -0.11
C LEU A 88 -6.88 -7.57 0.88
N SER A 89 -5.63 -7.88 0.56
CA SER A 89 -4.73 -8.63 1.46
C SER A 89 -4.44 -7.86 2.76
N ILE A 90 -4.22 -6.54 2.68
CA ILE A 90 -4.06 -5.68 3.87
C ILE A 90 -5.33 -5.69 4.73
N LYS A 91 -6.51 -5.58 4.10
CA LYS A 91 -7.80 -5.64 4.80
C LYS A 91 -8.02 -7.00 5.48
N ALA A 92 -7.70 -8.10 4.80
CA ALA A 92 -7.80 -9.45 5.34
C ALA A 92 -6.87 -9.61 6.55
N ALA A 93 -5.57 -9.28 6.43
CA ALA A 93 -4.61 -9.37 7.53
C ALA A 93 -5.03 -8.51 8.75
N THR A 94 -5.62 -7.33 8.51
CA THR A 94 -6.15 -6.47 9.58
C THR A 94 -7.33 -7.10 10.30
N THR A 95 -8.22 -7.74 9.54
CA THR A 95 -9.40 -8.42 10.09
C THR A 95 -9.01 -9.69 10.86
N ASP A 96 -8.05 -10.45 10.34
CA ASP A 96 -7.52 -11.64 11.00
C ASP A 96 -6.84 -11.29 12.32
N GLU A 97 -6.05 -10.21 12.36
CA GLU A 97 -5.45 -9.73 13.61
C GLU A 97 -6.50 -9.26 14.61
N ALA A 98 -7.52 -8.52 14.16
CA ALA A 98 -8.63 -8.09 15.01
C ALA A 98 -9.39 -9.29 15.61
N SER A 99 -9.64 -10.33 14.81
CA SER A 99 -10.29 -11.57 15.24
C SER A 99 -9.44 -12.36 16.24
N ALA A 100 -8.13 -12.49 15.98
CA ALA A 100 -7.18 -13.15 16.87
C ALA A 100 -7.10 -12.44 18.22
N LEU A 101 -7.00 -11.10 18.22
CA LEU A 101 -7.00 -10.28 19.42
C LEU A 101 -8.28 -10.47 20.24
N GLY A 102 -9.45 -10.32 19.60
CA GLY A 102 -10.74 -10.51 20.26
C GLY A 102 -10.88 -11.91 20.87
N THR A 103 -10.48 -12.94 20.12
CA THR A 103 -10.50 -14.32 20.60
C THR A 103 -9.57 -14.52 21.79
N ALA A 104 -8.32 -14.05 21.72
CA ALA A 104 -7.37 -14.18 22.83
C ALA A 104 -7.85 -13.45 24.09
N PHE A 105 -8.44 -12.27 23.92
CA PHE A 105 -8.99 -11.48 25.02
C PHE A 105 -10.15 -12.21 25.72
N LEU A 106 -11.08 -12.79 24.96
CA LEU A 106 -12.18 -13.58 25.52
C LEU A 106 -11.68 -14.88 26.16
N ARG A 107 -10.70 -15.57 25.56
CA ARG A 107 -10.13 -16.80 26.14
C ARG A 107 -9.37 -16.55 27.44
N ALA A 108 -8.85 -15.34 27.66
CA ALA A 108 -8.27 -14.97 28.93
C ALA A 108 -9.29 -15.02 30.10
N ASP A 109 -10.59 -14.97 29.84
CA ASP A 109 -11.63 -15.11 30.89
C ASP A 109 -11.63 -16.47 31.60
N TYR A 110 -11.01 -17.49 31.00
CA TYR A 110 -10.85 -18.82 31.62
C TYR A 110 -9.73 -18.89 32.66
N LEU A 111 -8.93 -17.82 32.80
CA LEU A 111 -7.83 -17.74 33.74
C LEU A 111 -8.33 -17.23 35.10
N ALA A 112 -7.61 -17.60 36.16
CA ALA A 112 -7.83 -17.03 37.48
C ALA A 112 -7.25 -15.60 37.56
N GLU A 113 -7.74 -14.81 38.52
CA GLU A 113 -7.09 -13.54 38.86
C GLU A 113 -5.75 -13.78 39.56
N PRO A 114 -4.74 -12.90 39.35
CA PRO A 114 -4.77 -11.68 38.54
C PRO A 114 -4.49 -11.91 37.03
N GLY A 115 -4.11 -13.13 36.65
CA GLY A 115 -3.63 -13.46 35.29
C GLY A 115 -4.64 -13.15 34.18
N ARG A 116 -5.94 -13.33 34.46
CA ARG A 116 -7.04 -12.90 33.55
C ARG A 116 -6.92 -11.42 33.20
N THR A 117 -7.00 -10.55 34.20
CA THR A 117 -7.04 -9.10 33.99
C THR A 117 -5.72 -8.57 33.43
N GLU A 118 -4.60 -9.11 33.90
CA GLU A 118 -3.27 -8.70 33.41
C GLU A 118 -3.07 -9.05 31.93
N LEU A 119 -3.46 -10.25 31.52
CA LEU A 119 -3.35 -10.66 30.12
C LEU A 119 -4.31 -9.88 29.22
N GLN A 120 -5.54 -9.63 29.66
CA GLN A 120 -6.51 -8.79 28.94
C GLN A 120 -6.01 -7.37 28.75
N ARG A 121 -5.42 -6.76 29.79
CA ARG A 121 -4.84 -5.42 29.70
C ARG A 121 -3.66 -5.38 28.74
N ALA A 122 -2.77 -6.38 28.79
CA ALA A 122 -1.64 -6.47 27.88
C ALA A 122 -2.07 -6.65 26.41
N LEU A 123 -3.11 -7.46 26.15
CA LEU A 123 -3.71 -7.62 24.83
C LEU A 123 -4.32 -6.31 24.32
N LEU A 124 -5.04 -5.57 25.17
CA LEU A 124 -5.60 -4.26 24.83
C LEU A 124 -4.48 -3.24 24.54
N GLU A 125 -3.45 -3.18 25.38
CA GLU A 125 -2.28 -2.31 25.17
C GLU A 125 -1.59 -2.61 23.84
N TYR A 126 -1.34 -3.88 23.53
CA TYR A 126 -0.79 -4.30 22.23
C TYR A 126 -1.74 -3.94 21.08
N GLY A 127 -3.04 -4.26 21.18
CA GLY A 127 -4.03 -3.95 20.15
C GLY A 127 -4.07 -2.45 19.79
N ARG A 128 -3.98 -1.57 20.79
CA ARG A 128 -3.91 -0.11 20.60
C ARG A 128 -2.70 0.32 19.77
N THR A 129 -1.55 -0.35 19.91
CA THR A 129 -0.36 -0.01 19.10
C THR A 129 -0.54 -0.37 17.63
N ARG A 130 -1.48 -1.27 17.28
CA ARG A 130 -1.70 -1.76 15.90
C ARG A 130 -2.55 -0.82 15.05
N VAL A 131 -3.19 0.16 15.67
CA VAL A 131 -4.01 1.16 14.98
C VAL A 131 -3.11 2.27 14.44
N VAL A 132 -3.06 2.40 13.11
CA VAL A 132 -2.36 3.52 12.47
C VAL A 132 -3.25 4.77 12.59
N PRO A 133 -2.76 5.90 13.16
CA PRO A 133 -3.57 7.10 13.27
C PRO A 133 -3.88 7.69 11.88
N LYS A 134 -5.16 7.95 11.59
CA LYS A 134 -5.60 8.52 10.31
C LYS A 134 -4.97 9.88 9.98
N HIS A 135 -4.55 10.63 11.00
CA HIS A 135 -3.94 11.96 10.85
C HIS A 135 -2.41 11.96 10.97
N ALA A 136 -1.78 10.81 11.22
CA ALA A 136 -0.34 10.66 11.29
C ALA A 136 0.07 9.43 10.47
N PRO A 137 0.01 9.52 9.12
CA PRO A 137 0.41 8.42 8.26
C PRO A 137 1.88 8.09 8.47
N ILE A 138 2.20 6.80 8.35
CA ILE A 138 3.58 6.31 8.37
C ILE A 138 4.18 6.57 6.99
N ASP A 139 4.79 7.75 6.82
CA ASP A 139 5.33 8.28 5.56
C ASP A 139 6.86 8.43 5.56
N SER A 140 7.53 8.04 6.66
CA SER A 140 8.98 8.02 6.78
C SER A 140 9.47 6.77 7.49
N GLU A 141 10.72 6.38 7.24
CA GLU A 141 11.36 5.23 7.88
C GLU A 141 11.44 5.42 9.39
N GLU A 142 11.73 6.65 9.83
CA GLU A 142 11.75 7.00 11.26
C GLU A 142 10.40 6.78 11.94
N LYS A 143 9.28 7.19 11.31
CA LYS A 143 7.94 6.96 11.85
C LYS A 143 7.57 5.48 11.83
N LEU A 144 7.99 4.74 10.79
CA LEU A 144 7.79 3.30 10.73
C LEU A 144 8.54 2.61 11.87
N ASN A 145 9.80 2.97 12.09
CA ASN A 145 10.63 2.40 13.14
C ASN A 145 10.06 2.70 14.52
N ALA A 146 9.62 3.93 14.78
CA ALA A 146 8.96 4.28 16.05
C ALA A 146 7.64 3.51 16.27
N PHE A 147 6.86 3.30 15.21
CA PHE A 147 5.63 2.51 15.25
C PHE A 147 5.92 1.02 15.54
N LEU A 148 6.93 0.46 14.87
CA LEU A 148 7.37 -0.92 15.07
C LEU A 148 7.95 -1.12 16.46
N GLU A 149 8.79 -0.20 16.95
CA GLU A 149 9.37 -0.25 18.29
C GLU A 149 8.27 -0.31 19.36
N THR A 150 7.33 0.64 19.32
CA THR A 150 6.18 0.67 20.26
C THR A 150 5.38 -0.63 20.23
N THR A 151 5.14 -1.15 19.03
CA THR A 151 4.42 -2.42 18.83
C THR A 151 5.17 -3.61 19.40
N LEU A 152 6.45 -3.75 19.07
CA LEU A 152 7.26 -4.90 19.45
C LEU A 152 7.53 -4.91 20.96
N THR A 153 7.67 -3.74 21.59
CA THR A 153 7.74 -3.62 23.05
C THR A 153 6.46 -4.14 23.73
N ALA A 154 5.28 -3.77 23.22
CA ALA A 154 4.01 -4.28 23.75
C ALA A 154 3.85 -5.79 23.49
N GLN A 155 4.19 -6.24 22.29
CA GLN A 155 4.11 -7.65 21.89
C GLN A 155 5.00 -8.56 22.74
N ALA A 156 6.21 -8.11 23.08
CA ALA A 156 7.19 -8.88 23.85
C ALA A 156 6.68 -9.28 25.25
N ARG A 157 5.66 -8.58 25.78
CA ARG A 157 5.05 -8.88 27.08
C ARG A 157 4.02 -10.01 27.02
N LEU A 158 3.45 -10.28 25.85
CA LEU A 158 2.29 -11.17 25.71
C LEU A 158 2.59 -12.63 26.04
N TRP A 159 3.65 -13.19 25.46
CA TRP A 159 4.00 -14.59 25.67
C TRP A 159 4.44 -14.91 27.11
N PRO A 160 5.34 -14.10 27.75
CA PRO A 160 5.68 -14.29 29.16
C PRO A 160 4.46 -14.23 30.09
N LEU A 161 3.56 -13.26 29.90
CA LEU A 161 2.32 -13.16 30.69
C LEU A 161 1.40 -14.36 30.47
N THR A 162 1.34 -14.89 29.25
CA THR A 162 0.59 -16.12 28.95
C THR A 162 1.15 -17.30 29.73
N LEU A 163 2.48 -17.49 29.72
CA LEU A 163 3.13 -18.55 30.48
C LEU A 163 2.85 -18.39 31.98
N GLU A 164 2.99 -17.18 32.52
CA GLU A 164 2.75 -16.91 33.93
C GLU A 164 1.29 -17.17 34.35
N ALA A 165 0.33 -16.66 33.58
CA ALA A 165 -1.10 -16.79 33.88
C ALA A 165 -1.62 -18.23 33.71
N THR A 166 -0.94 -19.05 32.91
CA THR A 166 -1.29 -20.46 32.66
C THR A 166 -0.48 -21.45 33.51
N ARG A 167 0.35 -20.97 34.45
CA ARG A 167 1.06 -21.86 35.39
C ARG A 167 0.10 -22.68 36.24
N ASP A 168 0.66 -23.70 36.88
CA ASP A 168 -0.04 -24.51 37.88
C ASP A 168 -0.74 -23.60 38.91
N PRO A 169 -2.00 -23.88 39.28
CA PRO A 169 -2.73 -25.14 39.05
C PRO A 169 -3.62 -25.16 37.79
N THR A 170 -3.39 -24.30 36.79
CA THR A 170 -4.23 -24.24 35.57
C THR A 170 -4.24 -25.59 34.85
N PRO A 171 -5.41 -26.20 34.56
CA PRO A 171 -5.47 -27.50 33.89
C PRO A 171 -4.86 -27.46 32.47
N PRO A 172 -4.14 -28.51 32.02
CA PRO A 172 -3.51 -28.53 30.69
C PRO A 172 -4.42 -28.18 29.50
N PRO A 173 -5.73 -28.57 29.48
CA PRO A 173 -6.64 -28.13 28.42
C PRO A 173 -6.81 -26.61 28.35
N ILE A 174 -6.88 -25.92 29.50
CA ILE A 174 -6.98 -24.46 29.55
C ILE A 174 -5.66 -23.80 29.14
N GLN A 175 -4.52 -24.37 29.56
CA GLN A 175 -3.20 -23.89 29.13
C GLN A 175 -3.10 -23.89 27.60
N THR A 176 -3.45 -25.01 26.95
CA THR A 176 -3.43 -25.15 25.48
C THR A 176 -4.43 -24.21 24.81
N PHE A 177 -5.63 -24.07 25.38
CA PHE A 177 -6.69 -23.22 24.83
C PHE A 177 -6.31 -21.73 24.78
N VAL A 178 -5.67 -21.23 25.85
CA VAL A 178 -5.19 -19.84 25.93
C VAL A 178 -3.91 -19.65 25.11
N ALA A 179 -2.93 -20.54 25.25
CA ALA A 179 -1.66 -20.46 24.51
C ALA A 179 -1.88 -20.50 23.00
N GLY A 180 -2.81 -21.33 22.51
CA GLY A 180 -3.15 -21.39 21.08
C GLY A 180 -3.73 -20.08 20.53
N ALA A 181 -4.56 -19.37 21.31
CA ALA A 181 -5.05 -18.07 20.89
C ALA A 181 -3.98 -16.98 20.95
N MET A 182 -3.09 -17.04 21.95
CA MET A 182 -1.95 -16.13 21.98
C MET A 182 -1.01 -16.34 20.79
N ASN A 183 -0.76 -17.60 20.41
CA ASN A 183 0.03 -17.91 19.22
C ASN A 183 -0.58 -17.28 17.96
N ALA A 184 -1.90 -17.38 17.79
CA ALA A 184 -2.59 -16.74 16.67
C ALA A 184 -2.43 -15.20 16.66
N VAL A 185 -2.41 -14.53 17.83
CA VAL A 185 -2.13 -13.08 17.93
C VAL A 185 -0.71 -12.76 17.47
N LEU A 186 0.28 -13.57 17.88
CA LEU A 186 1.68 -13.38 17.49
C LEU A 186 1.88 -13.67 15.99
N ASP A 187 1.24 -14.71 15.45
CA ASP A 187 1.29 -15.04 14.03
C ASP A 187 0.65 -13.94 13.16
N ALA A 188 -0.47 -13.36 13.62
CA ALA A 188 -1.15 -12.27 12.93
C ALA A 188 -0.25 -11.05 12.68
N HIS A 189 0.73 -10.81 13.55
CA HIS A 189 1.73 -9.77 13.34
C HIS A 189 2.56 -10.01 12.07
N LEU A 190 3.02 -11.24 11.85
CA LEU A 190 3.84 -11.60 10.69
C LEU A 190 3.04 -11.44 9.39
N TYR A 191 1.76 -11.81 9.39
CA TYR A 191 0.87 -11.57 8.25
C TYR A 191 0.68 -10.06 7.98
N ARG A 192 0.46 -9.27 9.04
CA ARG A 192 0.35 -7.81 8.90
C ARG A 192 1.62 -7.21 8.31
N VAL A 193 2.79 -7.60 8.81
CA VAL A 193 4.07 -7.05 8.34
C VAL A 193 4.38 -7.48 6.90
N SER A 194 4.17 -8.75 6.55
CA SER A 194 4.40 -9.24 5.18
C SER A 194 3.49 -8.57 4.15
N SER A 195 2.29 -8.11 4.53
CA SER A 195 1.40 -7.35 3.65
C SER A 195 1.97 -5.99 3.21
N PHE A 196 2.94 -5.44 3.96
CA PHE A 196 3.68 -4.23 3.56
C PHE A 196 4.84 -4.55 2.61
N SER A 197 5.39 -5.77 2.68
CA SER A 197 6.54 -6.23 1.90
C SER A 197 6.16 -6.75 0.52
N VAL A 198 5.40 -6.00 -0.27
CA VAL A 198 5.15 -6.38 -1.67
C VAL A 198 6.26 -5.79 -2.54
N PRO A 199 7.20 -6.60 -3.06
CA PRO A 199 8.31 -6.14 -3.89
C PRO A 199 7.81 -5.81 -5.29
N VAL A 200 6.98 -4.78 -5.44
CA VAL A 200 6.88 -4.13 -6.75
C VAL A 200 8.10 -3.25 -6.86
N SER A 201 9.07 -3.76 -7.61
CA SER A 201 10.27 -3.03 -7.96
C SER A 201 9.90 -1.65 -8.50
N ALA A 202 10.64 -0.62 -8.08
CA ALA A 202 10.58 0.72 -8.68
C ALA A 202 10.67 0.64 -10.22
N PHE A 203 11.31 -0.40 -10.75
CA PHE A 203 11.36 -0.74 -12.16
C PHE A 203 9.98 -0.91 -12.81
N THR A 204 9.04 -1.64 -12.19
CA THR A 204 7.70 -1.85 -12.76
C THR A 204 6.92 -0.54 -12.85
N GLN A 205 7.03 0.33 -11.84
CA GLN A 205 6.39 1.65 -11.85
C GLN A 205 7.01 2.55 -12.94
N ALA A 206 8.34 2.55 -13.06
CA ALA A 206 9.05 3.27 -14.11
C ALA A 206 8.67 2.77 -15.51
N MET A 207 8.50 1.45 -15.69
CA MET A 207 8.07 0.85 -16.95
C MET A 207 6.66 1.31 -17.36
N VAL A 208 5.69 1.33 -16.43
CA VAL A 208 4.33 1.82 -16.71
C VAL A 208 4.35 3.31 -17.06
N LEU A 209 5.13 4.12 -16.34
CA LEU A 209 5.33 5.54 -16.65
C LEU A 209 5.96 5.75 -18.03
N ALA A 210 6.99 4.98 -18.37
CA ALA A 210 7.65 5.05 -19.67
C ALA A 210 6.70 4.64 -20.80
N ALA A 211 5.89 3.59 -20.61
CA ALA A 211 4.87 3.17 -21.57
C ALA A 211 3.80 4.27 -21.77
N ALA A 212 3.32 4.87 -20.68
CA ALA A 212 2.36 5.97 -20.72
C ALA A 212 2.92 7.21 -21.44
N ALA A 213 4.13 7.62 -21.08
CA ALA A 213 4.84 8.73 -21.72
C ALA A 213 5.08 8.49 -23.21
N THR A 214 5.49 7.27 -23.59
CA THR A 214 5.71 6.88 -24.98
C THR A 214 4.40 6.92 -25.78
N ALA A 215 3.31 6.36 -25.24
CA ALA A 215 2.01 6.38 -25.91
C ALA A 215 1.51 7.81 -26.14
N LEU A 216 1.61 8.69 -25.13
CA LEU A 216 1.24 10.10 -25.26
C LEU A 216 2.16 10.89 -26.19
N PHE A 217 3.46 10.57 -26.20
CA PHE A 217 4.39 11.11 -27.16
C PHE A 217 3.99 10.75 -28.59
N LEU A 218 3.61 9.49 -28.85
CA LEU A 218 3.15 9.06 -30.18
C LEU A 218 1.86 9.77 -30.60
N VAL A 219 0.91 9.99 -29.67
CA VAL A 219 -0.31 10.78 -29.92
C VAL A 219 0.03 12.20 -30.35
N GLY A 220 0.91 12.88 -29.62
CA GLY A 220 1.37 14.22 -29.98
C GLY A 220 2.12 14.23 -31.31
N ASN A 221 3.01 13.26 -31.52
CA ASN A 221 3.82 13.12 -32.73
C ASN A 221 2.97 12.98 -33.98
N ARG A 222 1.93 12.15 -33.93
CA ARG A 222 0.96 11.99 -35.03
C ARG A 222 0.30 13.32 -35.39
N ALA A 223 -0.17 14.09 -34.40
CA ALA A 223 -0.78 15.40 -34.66
C ALA A 223 0.21 16.37 -35.34
N GLY A 224 1.46 16.41 -34.87
CA GLY A 224 2.52 17.22 -35.46
C GLY A 224 2.89 16.80 -36.89
N MET A 225 2.96 15.49 -37.15
CA MET A 225 3.22 14.91 -38.48
C MET A 225 2.10 15.20 -39.47
N LEU A 226 0.85 15.20 -39.03
CA LEU A 226 -0.32 15.56 -39.84
C LEU A 226 -0.47 17.08 -40.04
N GLY A 227 0.33 17.90 -39.34
CA GLY A 227 0.20 19.36 -39.37
C GLY A 227 -1.08 19.88 -38.71
N GLN A 228 -1.76 19.05 -37.92
CA GLN A 228 -2.95 19.42 -37.16
C GLN A 228 -2.54 20.17 -35.89
N SER A 229 -3.38 21.09 -35.42
CA SER A 229 -3.16 21.72 -34.12
C SER A 229 -3.37 20.72 -32.98
N LEU A 230 -2.56 20.80 -31.94
CA LEU A 230 -2.80 20.05 -30.72
C LEU A 230 -4.10 20.53 -30.06
N THR A 231 -5.04 19.63 -29.82
CA THR A 231 -6.35 19.98 -29.24
C THR A 231 -6.39 19.71 -27.75
N TRP A 232 -7.32 20.37 -27.05
CA TRP A 232 -7.56 20.16 -25.61
C TRP A 232 -7.82 18.68 -25.26
N ARG A 233 -8.34 17.88 -26.21
CA ARG A 233 -8.63 16.45 -26.04
C ARG A 233 -7.39 15.62 -25.72
N ALA A 234 -6.23 15.97 -26.28
CA ALA A 234 -4.98 15.25 -26.00
C ALA A 234 -4.52 15.49 -24.55
N TYR A 235 -4.68 16.72 -24.05
CA TYR A 235 -4.40 17.06 -22.66
C TYR A 235 -5.42 16.48 -21.69
N ALA A 236 -6.70 16.44 -22.06
CA ALA A 236 -7.72 15.76 -21.28
C ALA A 236 -7.41 14.25 -21.16
N PHE A 237 -7.00 13.61 -22.25
CA PHE A 237 -6.57 12.21 -22.22
C PHE A 237 -5.35 11.99 -21.31
N ALA A 238 -4.33 12.86 -21.41
CA ALA A 238 -3.17 12.81 -20.51
C ALA A 238 -3.58 12.97 -19.04
N PHE A 239 -4.49 13.90 -18.73
CA PHE A 239 -5.02 14.09 -17.38
C PHE A 239 -5.76 12.86 -16.86
N PHE A 240 -6.65 12.26 -17.65
CA PHE A 240 -7.36 11.03 -17.26
C PHE A 240 -6.37 9.87 -17.02
N LEU A 241 -5.34 9.76 -17.86
CA LEU A 241 -4.28 8.77 -17.67
C LEU A 241 -3.49 9.01 -16.38
N SER A 242 -3.13 10.27 -16.08
CA SER A 242 -2.51 10.65 -14.80
C SER A 242 -3.41 10.27 -13.62
N ALA A 243 -4.71 10.54 -13.70
CA ALA A 243 -5.68 10.22 -12.65
C ALA A 243 -5.79 8.70 -12.41
N ILE A 244 -5.88 7.90 -13.47
CA ILE A 244 -5.92 6.44 -13.37
C ILE A 244 -4.63 5.90 -12.74
N MET A 245 -3.47 6.35 -13.23
CA MET A 245 -2.18 5.93 -12.68
C MET A 245 -2.02 6.36 -11.22
N TYR A 246 -2.49 7.55 -10.85
CA TYR A 246 -2.50 8.01 -9.47
C TYR A 246 -3.39 7.11 -8.60
N THR A 247 -4.62 6.81 -9.02
CA THR A 247 -5.53 5.92 -8.29
C THR A 247 -4.94 4.53 -8.07
N ILE A 248 -4.24 3.98 -9.06
CA ILE A 248 -3.53 2.70 -8.93
C ILE A 248 -2.48 2.76 -7.81
N ILE A 249 -1.70 3.84 -7.75
CA ILE A 249 -0.65 4.02 -6.72
C ILE A 249 -1.28 4.28 -5.35
N ASP A 250 -2.35 5.09 -5.29
CA ASP A 250 -3.09 5.43 -4.07
C ASP A 250 -3.70 4.18 -3.43
N LEU A 251 -4.43 3.38 -4.21
CA LEU A 251 -5.05 2.12 -3.78
C LEU A 251 -4.04 1.15 -3.16
N ARG A 252 -2.83 1.11 -3.72
CA ARG A 252 -1.77 0.22 -3.22
C ARG A 252 -1.15 0.69 -1.91
N ARG A 253 -1.13 2.00 -1.63
CA ARG A 253 -0.46 2.52 -0.43
C ARG A 253 -1.28 2.31 0.82
N GLY A 254 -2.62 2.40 0.75
CA GLY A 254 -3.57 2.06 1.82
C GLY A 254 -3.46 2.88 3.12
N ASN A 255 -2.29 3.40 3.49
CA ASN A 255 -2.05 4.13 4.73
C ASN A 255 -1.88 5.63 4.50
N ALA A 256 -1.93 6.08 3.24
CA ALA A 256 -1.81 7.48 2.84
C ALA A 256 -2.61 7.71 1.55
N GLY A 257 -3.13 8.93 1.38
CA GLY A 257 -3.86 9.35 0.18
C GLY A 257 -5.38 9.35 0.36
N PHE A 258 -6.14 9.11 -0.71
CA PHE A 258 -7.61 9.18 -0.65
C PHE A 258 -8.25 7.83 -0.34
N ILE A 259 -7.61 6.72 -0.76
CA ILE A 259 -8.10 5.37 -0.51
C ILE A 259 -7.37 4.80 0.71
N LEU A 260 -7.96 5.02 1.89
CA LEU A 260 -7.42 4.53 3.15
C LEU A 260 -7.88 3.09 3.45
N ALA A 261 -6.98 2.31 4.03
CA ALA A 261 -7.23 0.97 4.52
C ALA A 261 -8.26 1.03 5.65
N ASP A 262 -9.20 0.09 5.60
CA ASP A 262 -10.29 -0.02 6.55
C ASP A 262 -9.80 -0.71 7.83
N ASP A 263 -9.57 0.07 8.88
CA ASP A 263 -9.18 -0.39 10.21
C ASP A 263 -10.37 -0.49 11.19
N SER A 264 -11.60 -0.39 10.68
CA SER A 264 -12.82 -0.35 11.51
C SER A 264 -12.99 -1.61 12.37
N THR A 265 -12.67 -2.79 11.85
CA THR A 265 -12.76 -4.07 12.57
C THR A 265 -11.82 -4.09 13.78
N LEU A 266 -10.57 -3.67 13.59
CA LEU A 266 -9.59 -3.58 14.68
C LEU A 266 -10.02 -2.57 15.75
N ARG A 267 -10.51 -1.39 15.32
CA ARG A 267 -11.02 -0.36 16.25
C ARG A 267 -12.24 -0.85 17.03
N ALA A 268 -13.17 -1.56 16.38
CA ALA A 268 -14.33 -2.14 17.02
C ALA A 268 -13.92 -3.17 18.07
N THR A 269 -13.00 -4.09 17.73
CA THR A 269 -12.49 -5.05 18.72
C THR A 269 -11.84 -4.36 19.91
N ILE A 270 -11.03 -3.32 19.70
CA ILE A 270 -10.39 -2.56 20.79
C ILE A 270 -11.45 -1.89 21.66
N LEU A 271 -12.49 -1.30 21.07
CA LEU A 271 -13.58 -0.69 21.81
C LEU A 271 -14.34 -1.73 22.66
N ASP A 272 -14.61 -2.91 22.12
CA ASP A 272 -15.27 -4.00 22.84
C ASP A 272 -14.41 -4.46 24.04
N MET A 273 -13.09 -4.57 23.87
CA MET A 273 -12.16 -4.87 24.96
C MET A 273 -12.14 -3.80 26.04
N GLU A 274 -12.17 -2.52 25.65
CA GLU A 274 -12.21 -1.38 26.56
C GLU A 274 -13.48 -1.39 27.41
N GLN A 275 -14.64 -1.60 26.77
CA GLN A 275 -15.92 -1.71 27.46
C GLN A 275 -15.95 -2.90 28.43
N ALA A 276 -15.49 -4.07 27.98
CA ALA A 276 -15.45 -5.26 28.80
C ALA A 276 -14.56 -5.12 30.06
N LEU A 277 -13.48 -4.34 29.99
CA LEU A 277 -12.63 -4.03 31.15
C LEU A 277 -13.23 -2.95 32.04
N ALA A 278 -13.94 -1.97 31.48
CA ALA A 278 -14.59 -0.90 32.22
C ALA A 278 -15.77 -1.43 33.07
N ASP A 279 -16.57 -2.35 32.51
CA ASP A 279 -17.73 -2.94 33.19
C ASP A 279 -17.36 -3.82 34.40
N ARG A 280 -16.07 -4.16 34.55
CA ARG A 280 -15.54 -5.02 35.64
C ARG A 280 -14.87 -4.24 36.77
N GLN A 281 -14.74 -2.92 36.63
CA GLN A 281 -14.19 -2.00 37.65
C GLN A 281 -15.30 -1.46 38.56
#